data_AF-A0A318P1G2-F1
#
_entry.id   AF-A0A318P1G2-F1
#
_cell.length_a   1.000
_cell.length_b   1.000
_cell.length_c   1.000
_cell.angle_alpha   90.00
_cell.angle_beta   90.00
_cell.angle_gamma   90.00
#
_symmetry.space_group_name_H-M   'P 1'
#
loop_
_entity.id
_entity.type
_entity.pdbx_description
1 polymer ?
#
loop_
_entity_poly.entity_id
_entity_poly.type
_entity_poly.pdbx_seq_one_letter_code
_entity_poly.pdbx_strand_id
1 'polypeptide(L)' 'MKSKHHKLPEHALGGQRQFTRFHFGQPGQGEKIYLQAGLHADEVPGMLVLRISAAN' A
#
# COMPACT_ATOMS: atom_id res chain seq x y z
N MET A 1 1.87 9.90 10.40
CA MET A 1 1.73 8.75 9.49
C MET A 1 1.73 7.46 10.31
N LYS A 2 0.83 6.51 10.04
CA LYS A 2 0.88 5.15 10.60
C LYS A 2 1.12 4.14 9.48
N SER A 3 2.11 3.26 9.63
CA SER A 3 2.41 2.18 8.68
C SER A 3 1.93 0.85 9.24
N LYS A 4 1.30 0.01 8.40
CA LYS A 4 0.91 -1.36 8.76
C LYS A 4 1.24 -2.32 7.63
N HIS A 5 1.86 -3.44 7.98
CA HIS A 5 2.16 -4.52 7.04
C HIS A 5 1.06 -5.58 7.09
N HIS A 6 0.64 -6.04 5.93
CA HIS A 6 -0.40 -7.05 5.77
C HIS A 6 0.16 -8.20 4.95
N LYS A 7 0.21 -9.39 5.55
CA LYS A 7 0.54 -10.63 4.85
C LYS A 7 -0.61 -11.01 3.93
N LEU A 8 -0.28 -11.32 2.69
CA LEU A 8 -1.23 -11.92 1.74
C LEU A 8 -1.35 -13.42 2.00
N PRO A 9 -2.44 -14.07 1.59
CA PRO A 9 -2.52 -15.53 1.62
C PRO A 9 -1.34 -16.17 0.89
N GLU A 10 -0.80 -17.25 1.44
CA GLU A 10 0.19 -18.05 0.73
C GLU A 10 -0.50 -18.77 -0.43
N HIS A 11 -0.01 -18.55 -1.65
CA HIS A 11 -0.52 -19.23 -2.85
C HIS A 11 0.41 -20.35 -3.33
N ALA A 12 1.61 -20.46 -2.76
CA ALA A 12 2.60 -21.50 -3.01
C ALA A 12 3.56 -21.58 -1.81
N LEU A 13 4.17 -22.75 -1.59
CA LEU A 13 5.19 -22.95 -0.55
C LEU A 13 6.33 -21.93 -0.72
N GLY A 14 6.61 -21.16 0.34
CA GLY A 14 7.66 -20.12 0.32
C GLY A 14 7.28 -18.82 -0.40
N GLY A 15 6.08 -18.71 -0.98
CA GLY A 15 5.61 -17.55 -1.74
C GLY A 15 4.91 -16.47 -0.90
N GLN A 16 5.31 -16.29 0.37
CA GLN A 16 4.68 -15.34 1.28
C GLN A 16 4.94 -13.90 0.81
N ARG A 17 3.86 -13.20 0.45
CA ARG A 17 3.89 -11.79 0.03
C ARG A 17 3.31 -10.90 1.12
N GLN A 18 3.69 -9.63 1.11
CA GLN A 18 3.09 -8.62 1.98
C GLN A 18 2.92 -7.29 1.24
N PHE A 19 1.91 -6.52 1.61
CA PHE A 19 1.79 -5.12 1.23
C PHE A 19 1.87 -4.22 2.46
N THR A 20 2.33 -2.99 2.24
CA THR A 20 2.44 -1.97 3.29
C THR A 20 1.37 -0.92 3.05
N ARG A 21 0.53 -0.68 4.05
CA ARG A 21 -0.48 0.38 4.06
C ARG A 21 0.04 1.56 4.86
N PHE A 22 -0.05 2.75 4.29
CA PHE A 22 0.21 4.02 4.98
C PHE A 22 -1.10 4.74 5.28
N HIS A 23 -1.23 5.29 6.49
CA HIS A 23 -2.39 6.08 6.92
C HIS A 23 -1.92 7.47 7.35
N PHE A 24 -2.55 8.49 6.79
CA PHE A 24 -2.26 9.90 7.03
C PHE A 24 -3.49 10.59 7.63
N GLY A 25 -3.27 11.67 8.38
CA GLY A 25 -4.34 12.43 9.04
C GLY A 25 -4.89 11.79 10.32
N GLN A 26 -5.96 12.40 10.84
CA GLN A 26 -6.66 11.96 12.06
C GLN A 26 -7.88 11.09 11.71
N PRO A 27 -8.04 9.91 12.32
CA PRO A 27 -9.23 9.08 12.11
C PRO A 27 -10.52 9.81 12.47
N GLY A 28 -11.53 9.71 11.60
CA GLY A 28 -12.87 10.26 11.85
C GLY A 28 -13.01 11.74 11.49
N GLN A 29 -11.99 12.36 10.91
CA GLN A 29 -12.06 13.74 10.41
C GLN A 29 -11.95 13.79 8.89
N GLY A 30 -12.79 14.61 8.26
CA GLY A 30 -12.76 14.89 6.82
C GLY A 30 -13.11 13.70 5.93
N GLU A 31 -13.00 13.93 4.62
CA GLU A 31 -13.15 12.90 3.60
C GLU A 31 -11.93 11.97 3.57
N LYS A 32 -12.15 10.74 3.12
CA LYS A 32 -11.10 9.72 3.05
C LYS A 32 -10.94 9.26 1.61
N ILE A 33 -9.69 9.27 1.15
CA ILE A 33 -9.30 8.64 -0.10
C ILE A 33 -8.44 7.41 0.17
N TYR A 34 -8.60 6.39 -0.66
CA TYR A 34 -7.76 5.19 -0.64
C TYR A 34 -7.07 5.08 -2.00
N LEU A 35 -5.75 5.01 -1.97
CA LEU A 35 -4.91 4.88 -3.15
C LEU A 35 -4.15 3.57 -3.09
N GLN A 36 -4.16 2.83 -4.19
CA GLN A 36 -3.46 1.56 -4.35
C GLN A 36 -2.78 1.51 -5.71
N ALA A 37 -1.59 0.92 -5.74
CA ALA A 37 -0.82 0.68 -6.95
C ALA A 37 -0.02 -0.62 -6.84
N GLY A 38 0.42 -1.15 -7.98
CA GLY A 38 1.19 -2.41 -8.05
C GLY A 38 0.32 -3.65 -7.90
N LEU A 39 -0.89 -3.64 -8.46
CA LEU A 39 -1.72 -4.84 -8.51
C LEU A 39 -1.15 -5.82 -9.55
N HIS A 40 -0.81 -5.30 -10.72
CA HIS A 40 -0.04 -6.04 -11.72
C HIS A 40 1.46 -5.73 -11.54
N ALA A 41 2.30 -6.72 -11.84
CA ALA A 41 3.75 -6.64 -11.62
C ALA A 41 4.47 -5.64 -12.55
N ASP A 42 3.81 -5.23 -13.63
CA ASP A 42 4.29 -4.36 -14.69
C ASP A 42 3.80 -2.90 -14.57
N GLU A 43 2.95 -2.58 -13.58
CA GLU A 43 2.42 -1.24 -13.34
C GLU A 43 3.38 -0.33 -12.53
N VAL A 44 4.66 -0.34 -12.91
CA VAL A 44 5.74 0.38 -12.20
C VAL A 44 5.48 1.88 -12.03
N PRO A 45 4.97 2.63 -13.02
CA PRO A 45 4.74 4.07 -12.86
C PRO A 45 3.79 4.40 -11.70
N GLY A 46 2.69 3.65 -11.55
CA GLY A 46 1.72 3.86 -10.47
C GLY A 46 2.32 3.58 -9.09
N MET A 47 3.16 2.54 -8.99
CA MET A 47 3.86 2.22 -7.75
C MET A 47 4.83 3.33 -7.32
N LEU A 48 5.55 3.92 -8.28
CA LEU A 48 6.51 4.99 -8.00
C LEU A 48 5.79 6.26 -7.50
N VAL A 49 4.71 6.66 -8.18
CA VAL A 49 3.90 7.82 -7.76
C VAL A 49 3.39 7.62 -6.33
N LEU A 50 2.74 6.47 -6.06
CA LEU A 50 2.19 6.20 -4.73
C LEU A 50 3.29 6.14 -3.66
N ARG A 51 4.46 5.58 -3.99
CA ARG A 51 5.60 5.50 -3.07
C ARG A 51 6.16 6.89 -2.73
N ILE A 52 6.33 7.76 -3.71
CA ILE A 52 6.83 9.13 -3.51
C ILE A 52 5.81 9.94 -2.72
N SER A 53 4.51 9.84 -3.04
CA SER A 53 3.45 10.53 -2.28
C SER A 53 3.41 10.15 -0.80
N ALA A 54 3.82 8.93 -0.44
CA ALA A 54 3.85 8.46 0.94
C ALA A 54 5.14 8.84 1.71
N ALA A 55 6.16 9.38 1.03
CA ALA A 55 7.46 9.74 1.62
C ALA A 55 7.56 11.22 2.04
N ASN A 56 6.60 12.04 1.61
CA ASN A 56 6.45 13.45 2.00
C ASN A 56 5.43 13.59 3.14
#